data_AF-A0A844HUJ4-F1
#
_entry.id   AF-A0A844HUJ4-F1
#
_cell.length_a   1.000
_cell.length_b   1.000
_cell.length_c   1.000
_cell.angle_alpha   90.00
_cell.angle_beta   90.00
_cell.angle_gamma   90.00
#
_symmetry.space_group_name_H-M   'P 1'
#
loop_
_entity.id
_entity.type
_entity.pdbx_description
1 polymer ?
#
loop_
_entity_poly.entity_id
_entity_poly.type
_entity_poly.pdbx_seq_one_letter_code
_entity_poly.pdbx_strand_id
1 'polypeptide(L)'
;MTGCIVQVWFEPETETPGRRAPFSMIETEMPDFATFCEMVDANRFIGGAILWTRKGEEYNEMIVTRRQPVAFRGEAVLRCQAPLWRFVEQE
;
A
#
# COMPACT_ATOMS: atom_id res chain seq x y z
N MET A 1 -4.09 5.52 16.19
CA MET A 1 -4.20 6.45 15.06
C MET A 1 -4.11 5.61 13.81
N THR A 2 -5.17 5.58 13.00
CA THR A 2 -5.20 4.91 11.71
C THR A 2 -4.53 5.83 10.70
N GLY A 3 -3.35 5.48 10.21
CA GLY A 3 -2.71 6.24 9.13
C GLY A 3 -3.36 5.93 7.77
N CYS A 4 -2.76 6.42 6.69
CA CYS A 4 -3.34 6.24 5.36
C CYS A 4 -3.00 4.87 4.75
N ILE A 5 -3.94 4.35 3.97
CA ILE A 5 -3.76 3.16 3.14
C ILE A 5 -3.46 3.59 1.70
N VAL A 6 -2.45 2.99 1.08
CA VAL A 6 -1.94 3.34 -0.26
C VAL A 6 -1.73 2.10 -1.10
N GLN A 7 -2.01 2.20 -2.40
CA GLN A 7 -1.56 1.23 -3.40
C GLN A 7 -0.13 1.56 -3.81
N VAL A 8 0.81 0.65 -3.60
CA VAL A 8 2.23 0.84 -3.93
C VAL A 8 2.68 -0.19 -4.96
N TRP A 9 3.24 0.28 -6.06
CA TRP A 9 3.95 -0.54 -7.04
C TRP A 9 5.44 -0.44 -6.75
N PHE A 10 6.07 -1.57 -6.45
CA PHE A 10 7.51 -1.66 -6.24
C PHE A 10 8.24 -1.96 -7.54
N GLU A 11 9.51 -1.57 -7.59
CA GLU A 11 10.42 -2.04 -8.63
C GLU A 11 10.44 -3.58 -8.64
N PRO A 12 10.20 -4.24 -9.79
CA PRO A 12 10.26 -5.68 -9.85
C PRO A 12 11.69 -6.15 -9.64
N GLU A 13 11.89 -7.10 -8.72
CA GLU A 13 13.22 -7.73 -8.49
C GLU A 13 13.74 -8.49 -9.72
N THR A 14 12.88 -8.76 -10.72
CA THR A 14 13.22 -9.47 -11.96
C THR A 14 12.61 -8.76 -13.16
N GLU A 15 13.40 -8.57 -14.24
CA GLU A 15 12.95 -8.07 -15.55
C GLU A 15 12.09 -9.09 -16.31
N THR A 16 11.10 -9.73 -15.68
CA THR A 16 10.24 -10.68 -16.40
C THR A 16 9.24 -9.90 -17.27
N PRO A 17 9.39 -9.86 -18.62
CA PRO A 17 8.56 -9.02 -19.46
C PRO A 17 7.20 -9.70 -19.66
N GLY A 18 6.12 -9.07 -19.17
CA GLY A 18 4.77 -9.46 -19.59
C GLY A 18 3.64 -9.28 -18.58
N ARG A 19 3.92 -9.15 -17.27
CA ARG A 19 2.89 -8.90 -16.26
C ARG A 19 3.11 -7.52 -15.63
N ARG A 20 2.08 -6.67 -15.61
CA ARG A 20 2.13 -5.41 -14.83
C ARG A 20 2.55 -5.77 -13.40
N ALA A 21 3.51 -5.03 -12.83
CA ALA A 21 3.91 -5.23 -11.45
C ALA A 21 2.65 -5.22 -10.56
N PRO A 22 2.39 -6.27 -9.76
CA PRO A 22 1.26 -6.25 -8.85
C PRO A 22 1.51 -5.15 -7.82
N PHE A 23 0.48 -4.36 -7.50
CA PHE A 23 0.58 -3.44 -6.37
C PHE A 23 0.39 -4.19 -5.06
N SER A 24 1.00 -3.64 -4.01
CA SER A 24 0.70 -3.99 -2.63
C SER A 24 -0.18 -2.93 -2.01
N MET A 25 -1.16 -3.34 -1.21
CA MET A 25 -1.91 -2.44 -0.34
C MET A 25 -1.11 -2.22 0.93
N ILE A 26 -0.69 -0.99 1.22
CA ILE A 26 0.13 -0.67 2.39
C ILE A 26 -0.66 0.25 3.32
N GLU A 27 -0.85 -0.17 4.57
CA GLU A 27 -1.23 0.71 5.67
C GLU A 27 0.03 1.33 6.27
N THR A 28 0.03 2.64 6.44
CA THR A 28 1.18 3.40 6.94
C THR A 28 0.81 4.15 8.22
N GLU A 29 1.80 4.76 8.88
CA GLU A 29 1.58 5.65 10.02
C GLU A 29 1.37 7.12 9.59
N MET A 30 1.50 7.43 8.29
CA MET A 30 1.34 8.78 7.78
C MET A 30 -0.12 9.25 7.90
N PRO A 31 -0.35 10.54 8.18
CA PRO A 31 -1.70 11.07 8.37
C PRO A 31 -2.54 11.04 7.07
N ASP A 32 -1.91 11.22 5.91
CA ASP A 32 -2.59 11.26 4.61
C ASP A 32 -1.69 10.84 3.44
N PHE A 33 -2.30 10.71 2.26
CA PHE A 33 -1.61 10.33 1.03
C PHE A 33 -0.58 11.38 0.58
N ALA A 34 -0.83 12.66 0.84
CA ALA A 34 0.10 13.72 0.45
C ALA A 34 1.42 13.60 1.22
N THR A 35 1.34 13.37 2.53
CA THR A 35 2.49 13.13 3.40
C THR A 35 3.25 11.87 2.99
N PHE A 36 2.53 10.82 2.56
CA PHE A 36 3.18 9.63 1.99
C PHE A 36 3.99 9.96 0.72
N CYS A 37 3.43 10.73 -0.21
CA CYS A 37 4.13 11.16 -1.42
C CYS A 37 5.38 11.98 -1.11
N GLU A 38 5.31 12.91 -0.16
CA GLU A 38 6.48 13.70 0.28
C GLU A 38 7.61 12.80 0.82
N MET A 39 7.26 11.73 1.56
CA MET A 39 8.25 10.77 2.08
C MET A 39 8.89 9.94 0.97
N VAL A 40 8.11 9.57 -0.05
CA VAL A 40 8.62 8.86 -1.24
C VAL A 40 9.58 9.77 -2.03
N ASP A 41 9.15 10.99 -2.34
CA ASP A 41 9.93 11.97 -3.12
C ASP A 41 11.23 12.36 -2.42
N ALA A 42 11.21 12.45 -1.08
CA ALA A 42 12.40 12.72 -0.27
C ALA A 42 13.29 11.48 -0.04
N ASN A 43 13.02 10.35 -0.70
CA ASN A 43 13.69 9.05 -0.53
C ASN A 43 13.88 8.65 0.94
N ARG A 44 12.84 8.86 1.76
CA ARG A 44 12.86 8.53 3.20
C ARG A 44 12.57 7.05 3.41
N PHE A 45 12.92 6.59 4.61
CA PHE A 45 12.52 5.26 5.07
C PHE A 45 11.06 5.31 5.51
N ILE A 46 10.27 4.37 5.00
CA ILE A 46 8.83 4.28 5.21
C ILE A 46 8.55 2.91 5.84
N GLY A 47 7.89 2.93 7.00
CA GLY A 47 7.38 1.74 7.68
C GLY A 47 5.86 1.60 7.48
N GLY A 48 5.37 0.37 7.55
CA GLY A 48 3.94 0.08 7.49
C GLY A 48 3.63 -1.40 7.53
N ALA A 49 2.45 -1.76 7.02
CA ALA A 49 2.03 -3.13 6.86
C ALA A 49 1.40 -3.37 5.49
N ILE A 50 1.81 -4.43 4.82
CA ILE A 50 1.08 -4.97 3.67
C ILE A 50 -0.24 -5.54 4.19
N LEU A 51 -1.34 -5.02 3.66
CA LEU A 51 -2.69 -5.50 3.92
C LEU A 51 -3.00 -6.67 3.00
N TRP A 52 -3.30 -7.81 3.61
CA TRP A 52 -3.91 -8.93 2.93
C TRP A 52 -5.41 -8.77 3.05
N THR A 53 -6.09 -8.78 1.91
CA THR A 53 -7.50 -8.41 1.83
C THR A 53 -8.30 -9.41 1.02
N ARG A 54 -9.57 -9.58 1.39
CA ARG A 54 -10.58 -10.26 0.57
C ARG A 54 -11.71 -9.28 0.23
N LYS A 55 -12.48 -9.56 -0.81
CA LYS A 55 -13.68 -8.76 -1.13
C LYS A 55 -14.71 -8.88 -0.02
N GLY A 56 -15.30 -7.75 0.38
CA GLY A 56 -16.45 -7.70 1.27
C GLY A 56 -17.77 -7.98 0.55
N GLU A 57 -18.87 -7.91 1.30
CA GLU A 57 -20.23 -8.06 0.76
C GLU A 57 -20.71 -6.78 0.08
N GLU A 58 -20.28 -5.62 0.58
CA GLU A 58 -20.62 -4.33 -0.01
C GLU A 58 -19.76 -3.99 -1.24
N TYR A 59 -20.33 -3.20 -2.15
CA TYR A 59 -19.60 -2.70 -3.31
C TYR A 59 -18.43 -1.82 -2.86
N ASN A 60 -17.25 -2.05 -3.46
CA ASN A 60 -15.98 -1.40 -3.11
C ASN A 60 -15.50 -1.63 -1.67
N GLU A 61 -15.96 -2.68 -0.99
CA GLU A 61 -15.43 -3.06 0.31
C GLU A 61 -14.31 -4.10 0.21
N MET A 62 -13.27 -3.90 1.00
CA MET A 62 -12.16 -4.85 1.18
C MET A 62 -12.00 -5.16 2.66
N ILE A 63 -12.16 -6.42 3.03
CA ILE A 63 -11.98 -6.90 4.40
C ILE A 63 -10.49 -7.21 4.60
N VAL A 64 -9.86 -6.53 5.57
CA VAL A 64 -8.49 -6.79 6.00
C VAL A 64 -8.46 -8.06 6.83
N THR A 65 -7.77 -9.09 6.33
CA THR A 65 -7.66 -10.39 7.01
C THR A 65 -6.32 -10.57 7.72
N ARG A 66 -5.28 -9.86 7.27
CA ARG A 66 -3.95 -9.91 7.88
C ARG A 66 -3.14 -8.65 7.56
N ARG A 67 -2.27 -8.29 8.50
CA ARG A 67 -1.22 -7.27 8.35
C ARG A 67 0.14 -7.95 8.39
N GLN A 68 0.95 -7.72 7.37
CA GLN A 68 2.34 -8.17 7.33
C GLN A 68 3.26 -6.94 7.40
N PRO A 69 4.11 -6.82 8.44
CA PRO A 69 5.04 -5.70 8.54
C PRO A 69 5.90 -5.56 7.28
N VAL A 70 6.11 -4.32 6.85
CA VAL A 70 6.98 -3.98 5.73
C VAL A 70 7.72 -2.69 6.02
N ALA A 71 8.91 -2.57 5.46
CA ALA A 71 9.60 -1.30 5.40
C ALA A 71 10.36 -1.18 4.08
N PHE A 72 10.41 0.03 3.54
CA PHE A 72 11.02 0.31 2.25
C PHE A 72 11.53 1.76 2.19
N ARG A 73 12.35 2.06 1.20
CA ARG A 73 12.76 3.43 0.86
C ARG A 73 11.90 3.98 -0.26
N GLY A 74 11.77 5.31 -0.32
CA GLY A 74 11.07 5.98 -1.41
C GLY A 74 11.56 5.57 -2.80
N GLU A 75 12.86 5.35 -2.99
CA GLU A 75 13.45 4.89 -4.26
C GLU A 75 12.93 3.53 -4.74
N ALA A 76 12.41 2.68 -3.85
CA ALA A 76 11.84 1.39 -4.25
C ALA A 76 10.41 1.52 -4.84
N VAL A 77 9.78 2.70 -4.73
CA VAL A 77 8.40 2.95 -5.17
C VAL A 77 8.40 3.44 -6.61
N LEU A 78 7.94 2.60 -7.54
CA LEU A 78 7.72 2.98 -8.94
C LEU A 78 6.54 3.94 -9.11
N ARG A 79 5.47 3.68 -8.35
CA ARG A 79 4.20 4.41 -8.42
C ARG A 79 3.43 4.20 -7.12
N CYS A 80 2.68 5.21 -6.71
CA CYS A 80 1.69 5.09 -5.64
C CYS A 80 0.36 5.72 -6.02
N GLN A 81 -0.74 5.24 -5.42
CA GLN A 81 -2.08 5.79 -5.60
C GLN A 81 -2.94 5.63 -4.35
N ALA A 82 -3.82 6.59 -4.09
CA ALA A 82 -4.90 6.41 -3.13
C ALA A 82 -5.82 5.25 -3.58
N PRO A 83 -6.26 4.38 -2.65
CA PRO A 83 -7.23 3.35 -2.96
C PRO A 83 -8.63 3.93 -3.17
N LEU A 84 -9.46 3.20 -3.92
CA LEU A 84 -10.87 3.53 -4.14
C LEU A 84 -11.81 2.69 -3.26
N TRP A 85 -11.26 1.80 -2.45
CA TRP A 85 -12.00 0.88 -1.59
C TRP A 85 -12.16 1.41 -0.18
N ARG A 86 -13.27 1.03 0.45
CA ARG A 86 -13.43 1.11 1.90
C ARG A 86 -12.81 -0.14 2.52
N PHE A 87 -11.91 0.06 3.47
CA PHE A 87 -11.27 -1.03 4.21
C PHE A 87 -12.00 -1.25 5.53
N VAL A 88 -12.32 -2.50 5.83
CA VAL A 88 -12.99 -2.92 7.06
C VAL A 88 -12.18 -4.05 7.72
N GLU A 89 -12.23 -4.13 9.05
CA GLU A 89 -11.57 -5.21 9.79
C GLU A 89 -12.37 -6.51 9.71
N GLN A 90 -11.66 -7.65 9.76
CA GLN A 90 -12.30 -8.93 10.00
C GLN A 90 -12.67 -9.02 11.49
N GLU A 91 -13.97 -9.13 11.79
CA GLU A 91 -14.49 -9.47 13.13
C GLU A 91 -14.09 -10.88 13.58
#